data_AF-A0A0L7LJF1-F1
#
_entry.id   AF-A0A0L7LJF1-F1
#
_cell.length_a   1.000
_cell.length_b   1.000
_cell.length_c   1.000
_cell.angle_alpha   90.00
_cell.angle_beta   90.00
_cell.angle_gamma   90.00
#
_symmetry.space_group_name_H-M   'P 1'
#
loop_
_entity.id
_entity.type
_entity.pdbx_description
1 polymer ?
#
loop_
_entity_poly.entity_id
_entity_poly.type
_entity_poly.pdbx_seq_one_letter_code
_entity_poly.pdbx_strand_id
1 'polypeptide(L)'
;MFFAHGDKWRIVRQNLTPLFSSARMKSMFHLIQKCAYMFEDMMDYETRMSNVIGAKTLMTRYTMDCICSCAFGVEANTQARNAEKNPFTIIGQIVFTSSYCEAMRIIGRTLWPKIFYGLGFKWFPSELDNFFFKLMTGVFESRNYKPSPRNDFVDLLLNLKNNEKNIIGDSMSNLKTGGSKKVELEVTNELLVSQCVVFFSAGFETSASALGLTLYELAKNQDAQRRAQKEVDKYLERHGNKLTYDCVKELPYINACVAETTRLYPVFGFLTREVVEDYTFPSGLQLGRGARVHLPVYYLHHNADHFPEPESYKPERFLPGAEHEIKPFTFFPFGEGPRYCIVTLLYYVTTKTFNYWEKKKVPYAKPVPFFGNYAGHIQMRKSSGKISQKLCEKFRDEPFFGTFYGTDPALVILDPEVIKLVFTKDFYYFSSREGMDYNHREITT
;
A
#
# COMPACT_ATOMS: atom_id res chain seq x y z
N MET A 1 4.09 5.07 14.17
CA MET A 1 4.43 3.95 13.27
C MET A 1 5.87 4.01 12.75
N PHE A 2 6.27 5.00 11.93
CA PHE A 2 7.54 4.93 11.17
C PHE A 2 8.82 4.96 12.02
N PHE A 3 8.87 5.77 13.08
CA PHE A 3 10.05 5.92 13.94
C PHE A 3 10.05 5.03 15.17
N ALA A 4 8.98 4.26 15.38
CA ALA A 4 8.95 3.28 16.46
C ALA A 4 9.92 2.12 16.15
N HIS A 5 10.42 1.48 17.20
CA HIS A 5 11.24 0.27 17.11
C HIS A 5 10.72 -0.80 18.07
N GLY A 6 11.20 -2.03 17.92
CA GLY A 6 10.83 -3.14 18.80
C GLY A 6 9.32 -3.39 18.86
N ASP A 7 8.86 -3.81 20.04
CA ASP A 7 7.46 -4.16 20.31
C ASP A 7 6.51 -2.99 20.04
N LYS A 8 6.89 -1.76 20.38
CA LYS A 8 6.09 -0.56 20.10
C LYS A 8 5.76 -0.41 18.61
N TRP A 9 6.74 -0.68 17.73
CA TRP A 9 6.49 -0.66 16.29
C TRP A 9 5.52 -1.76 15.86
N ARG A 10 5.73 -2.99 16.36
CA ARG A 10 4.93 -4.15 15.96
C ARG A 10 3.47 -4.00 16.38
N ILE A 11 3.21 -3.60 17.62
CA ILE A 11 1.86 -3.37 18.16
C ILE A 11 1.15 -2.30 17.33
N VAL A 12 1.79 -1.13 17.12
CA VAL A 12 1.20 -0.03 16.34
C VAL A 12 0.94 -0.45 14.89
N ARG A 13 1.87 -1.20 14.26
CA ARG A 13 1.70 -1.68 12.89
C ARG A 13 0.53 -2.65 12.77
N GLN A 14 0.40 -3.59 13.71
CA GLN A 14 -0.69 -4.57 13.71
C GLN A 14 -2.05 -3.91 13.89
N ASN A 15 -2.18 -2.98 14.84
CA ASN A 15 -3.44 -2.30 15.12
C ASN A 15 -3.87 -1.30 14.03
N LEU A 16 -2.94 -0.76 13.25
CA LEU A 16 -3.26 0.14 12.12
C LEU A 16 -3.47 -0.59 10.79
N THR A 17 -3.03 -1.84 10.65
CA THR A 17 -3.17 -2.62 9.41
C THR A 17 -4.62 -2.79 8.94
N PRO A 18 -5.61 -3.07 9.82
CA PRO A 18 -7.00 -3.24 9.40
C PRO A 18 -7.65 -2.02 8.71
N LEU A 19 -7.10 -0.80 8.89
CA LEU A 19 -7.62 0.39 8.20
C LEU A 19 -7.39 0.37 6.70
N PHE A 20 -6.32 -0.28 6.27
CA PHE A 20 -5.93 -0.33 4.87
C PHE A 20 -6.47 -1.58 4.18
N SER A 21 -7.42 -2.30 4.80
CA SER A 21 -8.19 -3.42 4.23
C SER A 21 -8.76 -3.05 2.87
N SER A 22 -8.77 -3.96 1.88
CA SER A 22 -9.41 -3.64 0.59
C SER A 22 -10.91 -3.45 0.71
N ALA A 23 -11.55 -4.06 1.71
CA ALA A 23 -12.94 -3.75 2.04
C ALA A 23 -13.08 -2.30 2.50
N ARG A 24 -12.13 -1.81 3.33
CA ARG A 24 -12.07 -0.41 3.78
C ARG A 24 -11.72 0.54 2.64
N MET A 25 -10.73 0.22 1.81
CA MET A 25 -10.37 1.03 0.64
C MET A 25 -11.53 1.13 -0.35
N LYS A 26 -12.27 0.03 -0.57
CA LYS A 26 -13.48 0.04 -1.40
C LYS A 26 -14.59 0.88 -0.77
N SER A 27 -14.83 0.77 0.55
CA SER A 27 -15.84 1.58 1.22
C SER A 27 -15.51 3.07 1.19
N MET A 28 -14.23 3.45 1.26
CA MET A 28 -13.76 4.83 1.19
C MET A 28 -13.63 5.37 -0.24
N PHE A 29 -13.75 4.53 -1.28
CA PHE A 29 -13.49 4.95 -2.67
C PHE A 29 -14.35 6.13 -3.13
N HIS A 30 -15.60 6.21 -2.68
CA HIS A 30 -16.49 7.33 -3.00
C HIS A 30 -15.93 8.70 -2.54
N LEU A 31 -15.10 8.73 -1.50
CA LEU A 31 -14.43 9.94 -1.03
C LEU A 31 -13.31 10.34 -1.99
N ILE A 32 -12.51 9.38 -2.45
CA ILE A 32 -11.47 9.59 -3.46
C ILE A 32 -12.09 10.05 -4.78
N GLN A 33 -13.21 9.45 -5.16
CA GLN A 33 -14.00 9.86 -6.32
C GLN A 33 -14.50 11.30 -6.19
N LYS A 34 -15.07 11.69 -5.04
CA LYS A 34 -15.47 13.09 -4.79
C LYS A 34 -14.27 14.04 -4.97
N CYS A 35 -13.12 13.69 -4.40
CA CYS A 35 -11.90 14.48 -4.56
C CYS A 35 -11.43 14.56 -6.02
N ALA A 36 -11.64 13.50 -6.83
CA ALA A 36 -11.28 13.48 -8.24
C ALA A 36 -12.19 14.39 -9.08
N TYR A 37 -13.50 14.45 -8.80
CA TYR A 37 -14.38 15.41 -9.48
C TYR A 37 -14.06 16.86 -9.10
N MET A 38 -13.74 17.12 -7.82
CA MET A 38 -13.22 18.43 -7.42
C MET A 38 -11.90 18.78 -8.11
N PHE A 39 -11.08 17.77 -8.44
CA PHE A 39 -9.84 17.94 -9.18
C PHE A 39 -10.10 18.35 -10.63
N GLU A 40 -11.09 17.76 -11.29
CA GLU A 40 -11.53 18.15 -12.63
C GLU A 40 -11.95 19.63 -12.67
N ASP A 41 -12.81 20.05 -11.73
CA ASP A 41 -13.23 21.46 -11.61
C ASP A 41 -12.04 22.41 -11.40
N MET A 42 -11.07 22.01 -10.58
CA MET A 42 -9.85 22.78 -10.34
C MET A 42 -9.00 22.87 -11.62
N MET A 43 -8.83 21.76 -12.35
CA MET A 43 -8.08 21.73 -13.60
C MET A 43 -8.72 22.63 -14.67
N ASP A 44 -10.04 22.60 -14.82
CA ASP A 44 -10.77 23.47 -15.74
C ASP A 44 -10.57 24.95 -15.44
N TYR A 45 -10.46 25.31 -14.16
CA TYR A 45 -10.18 26.68 -13.75
C TYR A 45 -8.70 27.07 -14.01
N GLU A 46 -7.75 26.28 -13.52
CA GLU A 46 -6.32 26.58 -13.60
C GLU A 46 -5.84 26.67 -15.06
N THR A 47 -6.36 25.81 -15.93
CA THR A 47 -6.05 25.81 -17.38
C THR A 47 -6.60 27.02 -18.12
N ARG A 48 -7.65 27.69 -17.61
CA ARG A 48 -8.13 28.97 -18.15
C ARG A 48 -7.26 30.15 -17.71
N MET A 49 -6.62 30.03 -16.55
CA MET A 49 -5.81 31.10 -15.97
C MET A 49 -4.38 31.11 -16.51
N SER A 50 -3.81 29.94 -16.78
CA SER A 50 -2.43 29.80 -17.25
C SER A 50 -2.24 28.57 -18.12
N ASN A 51 -1.47 28.72 -19.20
CA ASN A 51 -0.99 27.59 -20.02
C ASN A 51 0.17 26.82 -19.38
N VAL A 52 0.70 27.31 -18.25
CA VAL A 52 1.78 26.68 -17.49
C VAL A 52 1.27 26.38 -16.09
N ILE A 53 1.22 25.10 -15.74
CA ILE A 53 0.66 24.65 -14.46
C ILE A 53 1.64 23.72 -13.76
N GLY A 54 1.84 23.94 -12.47
CA GLY A 54 2.69 23.09 -11.64
C GLY A 54 2.02 21.75 -11.34
N ALA A 55 2.39 20.68 -12.05
CA ALA A 55 1.84 19.34 -11.85
C ALA A 55 1.96 18.86 -10.40
N LYS A 56 3.12 19.10 -9.75
CA LYS A 56 3.32 18.77 -8.34
C LYS A 56 2.37 19.54 -7.41
N THR A 57 2.16 20.84 -7.65
CA THR A 57 1.24 21.67 -6.87
C THR A 57 -0.20 21.16 -6.94
N LEU A 58 -0.66 20.82 -8.15
CA LEU A 58 -1.99 20.23 -8.37
C LEU A 58 -2.14 18.91 -7.62
N MET A 59 -1.17 18.01 -7.77
CA MET A 59 -1.18 16.70 -7.13
C MET A 59 -1.09 16.79 -5.59
N THR A 60 -0.36 17.77 -5.05
CA THR A 60 -0.30 18.02 -3.60
C THR A 60 -1.68 18.42 -3.07
N ARG A 61 -2.40 19.33 -3.73
CA ARG A 61 -3.78 19.71 -3.33
C ARG A 61 -4.73 18.52 -3.40
N TYR A 62 -4.72 17.79 -4.52
CA TYR A 62 -5.56 16.60 -4.70
C TYR A 62 -5.34 15.54 -3.61
N THR A 63 -4.08 15.13 -3.41
CA THR A 63 -3.74 14.06 -2.46
C THR A 63 -3.94 14.48 -1.01
N MET A 64 -3.79 15.77 -0.70
CA MET A 64 -4.07 16.32 0.63
C MET A 64 -5.57 16.26 0.95
N ASP A 65 -6.44 16.62 0.01
CA ASP A 65 -7.89 16.43 0.19
C ASP A 65 -8.26 14.94 0.33
N CYS A 66 -7.65 14.06 -0.47
CA CYS A 66 -7.89 12.62 -0.39
C CYS A 66 -7.55 12.06 1.01
N ILE A 67 -6.35 12.33 1.54
CA ILE A 67 -5.96 11.83 2.86
C ILE A 67 -6.80 12.46 3.98
N CYS A 68 -7.14 13.75 3.88
CA CYS A 68 -7.98 14.40 4.89
C CYS A 68 -9.40 13.84 4.92
N SER A 69 -9.98 13.59 3.75
CA SER A 69 -11.32 13.02 3.64
C SER A 69 -11.35 11.55 4.08
N CYS A 70 -10.38 10.74 3.66
CA CYS A 70 -10.34 9.30 3.94
C CYS A 70 -9.86 8.96 5.35
N ALA A 71 -8.83 9.63 5.86
CA ALA A 71 -8.27 9.35 7.18
C ALA A 71 -8.98 10.14 8.28
N PHE A 72 -9.14 11.45 8.10
CA PHE A 72 -9.66 12.33 9.16
C PHE A 72 -11.18 12.55 9.08
N GLY A 73 -11.81 12.19 7.96
CA GLY A 73 -13.22 12.50 7.73
C GLY A 73 -13.48 14.00 7.66
N VAL A 74 -12.49 14.78 7.21
CA VAL A 74 -12.55 16.24 7.11
C VAL A 74 -12.45 16.68 5.66
N GLU A 75 -13.30 17.61 5.27
CA GLU A 75 -13.21 18.28 3.98
C GLU A 75 -12.17 19.41 4.07
N ALA A 76 -10.93 19.08 3.69
CA ALA A 76 -9.82 20.04 3.78
C ALA A 76 -9.96 21.21 2.80
N ASN A 77 -10.66 21.03 1.68
CA ASN A 77 -10.91 22.08 0.67
C ASN A 77 -9.62 22.72 0.14
N THR A 78 -8.55 21.94 0.01
CA THR A 78 -7.25 22.41 -0.50
C THR A 78 -7.27 22.61 -2.01
N GLN A 79 -8.23 22.02 -2.72
CA GLN A 79 -8.48 22.25 -4.14
C GLN A 79 -9.30 23.51 -4.43
N ALA A 80 -9.80 24.22 -3.41
CA ALA A 80 -10.51 25.49 -3.58
C ALA A 80 -9.57 26.64 -3.99
N ARG A 81 -10.13 27.73 -4.52
CA ARG A 81 -9.41 28.87 -5.11
C ARG A 81 -8.40 29.56 -4.16
N ASN A 82 -8.67 29.59 -2.86
CA ASN A 82 -7.81 30.23 -1.84
C ASN A 82 -6.92 29.21 -1.09
N ALA A 83 -6.36 28.25 -1.81
CA ALA A 83 -5.58 27.15 -1.22
C ALA A 83 -4.36 27.61 -0.41
N GLU A 84 -3.78 28.76 -0.73
CA GLU A 84 -2.58 29.30 -0.04
C GLU A 84 -2.84 29.66 1.42
N LYS A 85 -4.06 30.11 1.74
CA LYS A 85 -4.48 30.45 3.11
C LYS A 85 -5.07 29.25 3.85
N ASN A 86 -5.16 28.09 3.19
CA ASN A 86 -5.74 26.90 3.77
C ASN A 86 -4.82 26.35 4.87
N PRO A 87 -5.35 26.04 6.07
CA PRO A 87 -4.53 25.58 7.19
C PRO A 87 -3.80 24.26 6.89
N PHE A 88 -4.39 23.35 6.11
CA PHE A 88 -3.73 22.11 5.73
C PHE A 88 -2.58 22.35 4.74
N THR A 89 -2.76 23.26 3.79
CA THR A 89 -1.69 23.67 2.86
C THR A 89 -0.50 24.28 3.63
N ILE A 90 -0.78 25.19 4.57
CA ILE A 90 0.26 25.83 5.40
C ILE A 90 1.00 24.77 6.23
N ILE A 91 0.27 23.86 6.87
CA ILE A 91 0.87 22.77 7.64
C ILE A 91 1.69 21.82 6.76
N GLY A 92 1.21 21.48 5.56
CA GLY A 92 1.96 20.70 4.58
C GLY A 92 3.25 21.39 4.15
N GLN A 93 3.20 22.70 3.91
CA GLN A 93 4.40 23.50 3.62
C GLN A 93 5.38 23.48 4.80
N ILE A 94 4.92 23.65 6.05
CA ILE A 94 5.81 23.60 7.22
C ILE A 94 6.54 22.24 7.32
N VAL A 95 5.89 21.15 6.94
CA VAL A 95 6.49 19.80 6.98
C VAL A 95 7.55 19.61 5.88
N PHE A 96 7.37 20.19 4.69
CA PHE A 96 8.18 19.86 3.50
C PHE A 96 8.97 21.02 2.87
N THR A 97 8.79 22.26 3.32
CA THR A 97 9.62 23.39 2.90
C THR A 97 10.99 23.30 3.56
N SER A 98 12.04 23.20 2.75
CA SER A 98 13.41 23.14 3.23
C SER A 98 14.05 24.52 3.10
N SER A 99 14.12 25.26 4.20
CA SER A 99 15.11 26.33 4.32
C SER A 99 16.49 25.72 4.58
N TYR A 100 17.57 26.45 4.32
CA TYR A 100 18.92 25.99 4.65
C TYR A 100 19.05 25.62 6.14
N CYS A 101 18.41 26.37 7.03
CA CYS A 101 18.38 26.06 8.46
C CYS A 101 17.69 24.73 8.77
N GLU A 102 16.56 24.44 8.10
CA GLU A 102 15.84 23.17 8.28
C GLU A 102 16.62 21.98 7.73
N ALA A 103 17.26 22.13 6.58
CA ALA A 103 18.16 21.11 6.04
C ALA A 103 19.31 20.80 7.01
N MET A 104 19.95 21.85 7.55
CA MET A 104 21.01 21.69 8.57
C MET A 104 20.50 21.02 9.85
N ARG A 105 19.27 21.33 10.28
CA ARG A 105 18.60 20.67 11.42
C ARG A 105 18.41 19.17 11.17
N ILE A 106 17.92 18.79 9.98
CA ILE A 106 17.73 17.38 9.58
C ILE A 106 19.06 16.64 9.48
N ILE A 107 20.08 17.27 8.90
CA ILE A 107 21.44 16.72 8.79
C ILE A 107 22.04 16.51 10.19
N GLY A 108 21.95 17.53 11.05
CA GLY A 108 22.42 17.46 12.44
C GLY A 108 21.75 16.31 13.22
N ARG A 109 20.44 16.13 13.06
CA ARG A 109 19.70 14.98 13.63
C ARG A 109 20.23 13.63 13.09
N THR A 110 20.59 13.57 11.82
CA THR A 110 21.02 12.34 11.14
C THR A 110 22.46 11.95 11.50
N LEU A 111 23.34 12.94 11.67
CA LEU A 111 24.75 12.73 12.03
C LEU A 111 24.93 12.52 13.54
N TRP A 112 24.26 13.34 14.35
CA TRP A 112 24.44 13.36 15.81
C TRP A 112 23.10 13.36 16.55
N PRO A 113 22.31 12.27 16.46
CA PRO A 113 20.99 12.20 17.08
C PRO A 113 21.06 12.43 18.60
N LYS A 114 22.09 11.91 19.29
CA LYS A 114 22.24 12.09 20.74
C LYS A 114 22.42 13.56 21.12
N ILE A 115 23.25 14.30 20.38
CA ILE A 115 23.47 15.73 20.61
C ILE A 115 22.21 16.50 20.26
N PHE A 116 21.63 16.21 19.09
CA PHE A 116 20.42 16.85 18.60
C PHE A 116 19.27 16.79 19.62
N TYR A 117 18.95 15.59 20.09
CA TYR A 117 17.89 15.40 21.09
C TYR A 117 18.32 15.86 22.49
N GLY A 118 19.60 15.75 22.83
CA GLY A 118 20.14 16.24 24.12
C GLY A 118 20.06 17.76 24.29
N LEU A 119 20.14 18.52 23.20
CA LEU A 119 19.93 19.97 23.16
C LEU A 119 18.44 20.36 23.16
N GLY A 120 17.52 19.40 23.21
CA GLY A 120 16.08 19.64 23.22
C GLY A 120 15.49 19.95 21.84
N PHE A 121 16.25 19.80 20.75
CA PHE A 121 15.71 19.99 19.41
C PHE A 121 14.70 18.87 19.07
N LYS A 122 13.59 19.29 18.46
CA LYS A 122 12.61 18.38 17.88
C LYS A 122 12.81 18.30 16.37
N TRP A 123 12.36 17.20 15.77
CA TRP A 123 12.33 17.08 14.32
C TRP A 123 11.15 17.83 13.73
N PHE A 124 9.94 17.58 14.23
CA PHE A 124 8.77 18.37 13.85
C PHE A 124 8.65 19.63 14.72
N PRO A 125 8.23 20.77 14.15
CA PRO A 125 7.88 21.97 14.91
C PRO A 125 6.70 21.70 15.84
N SER A 126 6.64 22.37 16.99
CA SER A 126 5.55 22.18 17.98
C SER A 126 4.19 22.66 17.47
N GLU A 127 4.19 23.55 16.47
CA GLU A 127 3.01 24.01 15.73
C GLU A 127 2.27 22.86 15.07
N LEU A 128 3.01 21.85 14.59
CA LEU A 128 2.46 20.65 13.97
C LEU A 128 1.69 19.81 15.00
N ASP A 129 2.30 19.60 16.17
CA ASP A 129 1.69 18.86 17.28
C ASP A 129 0.40 19.56 17.73
N ASN A 130 0.45 20.89 17.89
CA ASN A 130 -0.71 21.69 18.29
C ASN A 130 -1.84 21.65 17.27
N PHE A 131 -1.52 21.73 15.97
CA PHE A 131 -2.51 21.64 14.90
C PHE A 131 -3.21 20.28 14.90
N PHE A 132 -2.44 19.19 14.91
CA PHE A 132 -3.02 17.84 14.86
C PHE A 132 -3.72 17.44 16.15
N PHE A 133 -3.26 17.95 17.31
CA PHE A 133 -3.99 17.79 18.56
C PHE A 133 -5.37 18.45 18.46
N LYS A 134 -5.44 19.73 18.06
CA LYS A 134 -6.73 20.45 17.88
C LYS A 134 -7.62 19.81 16.83
N LEU A 135 -7.05 19.36 15.71
CA LEU A 135 -7.79 18.66 14.67
C LEU A 135 -8.42 17.38 15.24
N MET A 136 -7.62 16.55 15.92
CA MET A 136 -8.08 15.30 16.50
C MET A 136 -9.18 15.53 17.55
N THR A 137 -8.95 16.45 18.50
CA THR A 137 -9.95 16.74 19.55
C THR A 137 -11.22 17.33 18.96
N GLY A 138 -11.11 18.26 18.00
CA GLY A 138 -12.27 18.84 17.33
C GLY A 138 -13.09 17.81 16.57
N VAL A 139 -12.45 16.85 15.88
CA VAL A 139 -13.16 15.76 15.20
C VAL A 139 -13.80 14.79 16.19
N PHE A 140 -13.16 14.50 17.33
CA PHE A 140 -13.75 13.67 18.38
C PHE A 140 -15.00 14.35 18.97
N GLU A 141 -14.90 15.64 19.29
CA GLU A 141 -16.01 16.44 19.81
C GLU A 141 -17.16 16.53 18.82
N SER A 142 -16.89 16.79 17.55
CA SER A 142 -17.93 16.86 16.51
C SER A 142 -18.67 15.53 16.31
N ARG A 143 -18.04 14.41 16.71
CA ARG A 143 -18.63 13.07 16.67
C ARG A 143 -19.22 12.62 18.01
N ASN A 144 -19.28 13.50 19.02
CA ASN A 144 -19.68 13.17 20.39
C ASN A 144 -18.91 11.96 20.95
N TYR A 145 -17.62 11.83 20.58
CA TYR A 145 -16.74 10.73 20.97
C TYR A 145 -17.25 9.34 20.56
N LYS A 146 -18.13 9.25 19.54
CA LYS A 146 -18.67 8.00 19.03
C LYS A 146 -18.13 7.67 17.64
N PRO A 147 -17.83 6.39 17.34
CA PRO A 147 -17.48 5.97 16.00
C PRO A 147 -18.62 6.26 15.02
N SER A 148 -18.25 6.63 13.80
CA SER A 148 -19.17 6.90 12.70
C SER A 148 -19.33 5.67 11.78
N PRO A 149 -20.37 5.63 10.93
CA PRO A 149 -20.48 4.63 9.87
C PRO A 149 -19.37 4.71 8.81
N ARG A 150 -18.55 5.78 8.80
CA ARG A 150 -17.45 5.96 7.82
C ARG A 150 -16.36 4.91 8.01
N ASN A 151 -16.13 4.47 9.25
CA ASN A 151 -15.05 3.56 9.63
C ASN A 151 -13.67 4.06 9.17
N ASP A 152 -13.43 5.36 9.35
CA ASP A 152 -12.19 6.01 8.97
C ASP A 152 -11.09 5.89 10.05
N PHE A 153 -9.93 6.51 9.83
CA PHE A 153 -8.82 6.45 10.79
C PHE A 153 -9.20 7.11 12.13
N VAL A 154 -10.04 8.14 12.14
CA VAL A 154 -10.55 8.75 13.39
C VAL A 154 -11.47 7.77 14.14
N ASP A 155 -12.32 7.01 13.45
CA ASP A 155 -13.12 5.97 14.09
C ASP A 155 -12.23 4.90 14.75
N LEU A 156 -11.10 4.54 14.13
CA LEU A 156 -10.12 3.69 14.80
C LEU A 156 -9.55 4.37 16.03
N LEU A 157 -9.07 5.62 15.94
CA LEU A 157 -8.50 6.32 17.10
C LEU A 157 -9.52 6.44 18.25
N LEU A 158 -10.79 6.69 17.95
CA LEU A 158 -11.88 6.70 18.93
C LEU A 158 -12.08 5.32 19.56
N ASN A 159 -12.09 4.25 18.78
CA ASN A 159 -12.17 2.89 19.31
C ASN A 159 -10.98 2.55 20.21
N LEU A 160 -9.76 2.91 19.78
CA LEU A 160 -8.55 2.73 20.58
C LEU A 160 -8.59 3.54 21.88
N LYS A 161 -9.17 4.74 21.85
CA LYS A 161 -9.29 5.61 23.03
C LYS A 161 -10.40 5.18 23.99
N ASN A 162 -11.53 4.71 23.47
CA ASN A 162 -12.73 4.42 24.25
C ASN A 162 -12.75 3.00 24.82
N ASN A 163 -12.26 2.01 24.07
CA ASN A 163 -12.44 0.60 24.42
C ASN A 163 -11.22 -0.01 25.12
N GLU A 164 -10.04 0.61 25.02
CA GLU A 164 -8.78 0.02 25.50
C GLU A 164 -7.89 1.09 26.15
N LYS A 165 -7.50 0.89 27.42
CA LYS A 165 -6.38 1.67 28.00
C LYS A 165 -5.07 1.34 27.27
N ASN A 166 -4.94 0.08 26.84
CA ASN A 166 -3.76 -0.47 26.19
C ASN A 166 -4.15 -1.25 24.93
N ILE A 167 -3.44 -1.01 23.82
CA ILE A 167 -3.52 -1.87 22.63
C ILE A 167 -2.58 -3.07 22.75
N ILE A 168 -3.05 -4.22 22.28
CA ILE A 168 -2.31 -5.48 22.35
C ILE A 168 -1.74 -5.84 20.97
N GLY A 169 -0.52 -6.38 20.95
CA GLY A 169 0.09 -6.93 19.75
C GLY A 169 1.07 -8.06 20.06
N ASP A 170 1.59 -8.69 19.02
CA ASP A 170 2.66 -9.67 19.16
C ASP A 170 3.99 -8.99 19.47
N SER A 171 4.83 -9.65 20.26
CA SER A 171 6.20 -9.21 20.51
C SER A 171 7.09 -9.44 19.29
N MET A 172 8.01 -8.53 19.01
CA MET A 172 9.02 -8.64 17.97
C MET A 172 9.88 -9.90 18.09
N SER A 173 10.13 -10.37 19.31
CA SER A 173 10.92 -11.59 19.55
C SER A 173 10.31 -12.82 18.87
N ASN A 174 8.99 -12.86 18.69
CA ASN A 174 8.30 -13.95 18.00
C ASN A 174 8.78 -14.14 16.55
N LEU A 175 9.30 -13.09 15.88
CA LEU A 175 9.87 -13.26 14.52
C LEU A 175 11.16 -14.08 14.53
N LYS A 176 11.89 -14.10 15.66
CA LYS A 176 13.12 -14.86 15.84
C LYS A 176 12.85 -16.25 16.42
N THR A 177 11.94 -16.34 17.38
CA THR A 177 11.70 -17.56 18.17
C THR A 177 10.56 -18.43 17.63
N GLY A 178 9.71 -17.90 16.74
CA GLY A 178 8.46 -18.56 16.35
C GLY A 178 7.39 -18.59 17.45
N GLY A 179 7.60 -17.88 18.56
CA GLY A 179 6.67 -17.84 19.69
C GLY A 179 5.40 -17.03 19.45
N SER A 180 4.53 -16.96 20.46
CA SER A 180 3.24 -16.25 20.42
C SER A 180 3.07 -15.21 21.54
N LYS A 181 4.19 -14.70 22.10
CA LYS A 181 4.17 -13.72 23.18
C LYS A 181 3.40 -12.45 22.78
N LYS A 182 2.45 -12.03 23.62
CA LYS A 182 1.73 -10.76 23.50
C LYS A 182 2.33 -9.69 24.38
N VAL A 183 2.19 -8.44 23.95
CA VAL A 183 2.70 -7.24 24.61
C VAL A 183 1.68 -6.10 24.46
N GLU A 184 1.67 -5.22 25.44
CA GLU A 184 0.72 -4.12 25.54
C GLU A 184 1.40 -2.77 25.34
N LEU A 185 0.66 -1.81 24.79
CA LEU A 185 1.09 -0.43 24.65
C LEU A 185 -0.04 0.51 25.06
N GLU A 186 0.22 1.40 26.00
CA GLU A 186 -0.74 2.41 26.44
C GLU A 186 -1.12 3.37 25.31
N VAL A 187 -2.42 3.66 25.21
CA VAL A 187 -2.98 4.59 24.22
C VAL A 187 -2.98 6.01 24.78
N THR A 188 -1.90 6.75 24.54
CA THR A 188 -1.78 8.15 24.96
C THR A 188 -2.22 9.13 23.87
N ASN A 189 -2.59 10.37 24.25
CA ASN A 189 -2.94 11.41 23.26
C ASN A 189 -1.75 11.69 22.31
N GLU A 190 -0.51 11.63 22.80
CA GLU A 190 0.70 11.79 22.01
C GLU A 190 0.84 10.66 20.98
N LEU A 191 0.49 9.43 21.35
CA LEU A 191 0.48 8.30 20.42
C LEU A 191 -0.52 8.56 19.27
N LEU A 192 -1.73 9.00 19.60
CA LEU A 192 -2.79 9.29 18.62
C LEU A 192 -2.40 10.45 17.69
N VAL A 193 -1.96 11.58 18.25
CA VAL A 193 -1.50 12.76 17.48
C VAL A 193 -0.32 12.40 16.58
N SER A 194 0.66 11.64 17.10
CA SER A 194 1.80 11.22 16.28
C SER A 194 1.38 10.31 15.11
N GLN A 195 0.30 9.54 15.23
CA GLN A 195 -0.24 8.79 14.09
C GLN A 195 -0.92 9.73 13.09
N CYS A 196 -1.67 10.74 13.53
CA CYS A 196 -2.27 11.75 12.64
C CYS A 196 -1.21 12.48 11.79
N VAL A 197 -0.17 13.00 12.45
CA VAL A 197 0.95 13.69 11.79
C VAL A 197 1.57 12.81 10.72
N VAL A 198 1.81 11.54 11.06
CA VAL A 198 2.42 10.55 10.17
C VAL A 198 1.52 10.23 8.98
N PHE A 199 0.23 9.98 9.19
CA PHE A 199 -0.69 9.66 8.10
C PHE A 199 -0.91 10.82 7.15
N PHE A 200 -1.01 12.04 7.68
CA PHE A 200 -1.10 13.24 6.87
C PHE A 200 0.16 13.40 6.01
N SER A 201 1.33 13.58 6.65
CA SER A 201 2.59 13.88 5.95
C SER A 201 2.98 12.79 4.94
N ALA A 202 2.94 11.51 5.34
CA ALA A 202 3.32 10.43 4.44
C ALA A 202 2.27 10.14 3.36
N GLY A 203 0.99 10.43 3.63
CA GLY A 203 -0.12 10.12 2.73
C GLY A 203 -0.20 11.06 1.52
N PHE A 204 -0.08 12.38 1.73
CA PHE A 204 -0.22 13.32 0.62
C PHE A 204 1.08 13.49 -0.17
N GLU A 205 2.21 13.75 0.49
CA GLU A 205 3.39 14.26 -0.21
C GLU A 205 4.05 13.22 -1.11
N THR A 206 4.17 11.97 -0.62
CA THR A 206 4.76 10.87 -1.39
C THR A 206 3.92 10.53 -2.63
N SER A 207 2.59 10.47 -2.45
CA SER A 207 1.63 10.27 -3.54
C SER A 207 1.68 11.41 -4.55
N ALA A 208 1.73 12.66 -4.09
CA ALA A 208 1.82 13.83 -4.95
C ALA A 208 3.10 13.86 -5.80
N SER A 209 4.23 13.45 -5.21
CA SER A 209 5.50 13.35 -5.95
C SER A 209 5.41 12.26 -7.02
N ALA A 210 4.94 11.07 -6.66
CA ALA A 210 4.81 9.96 -7.61
C ALA A 210 3.87 10.31 -8.78
N LEU A 211 2.70 10.89 -8.49
CA LEU A 211 1.73 11.30 -9.51
C LEU A 211 2.26 12.46 -10.36
N GLY A 212 2.87 13.47 -9.74
CA GLY A 212 3.44 14.61 -10.47
C GLY A 212 4.55 14.19 -11.43
N LEU A 213 5.40 13.26 -11.01
CA LEU A 213 6.44 12.66 -11.86
C LEU A 213 5.86 11.73 -12.92
N THR A 214 4.74 11.06 -12.65
CA THR A 214 4.04 10.24 -13.65
C THR A 214 3.50 11.12 -14.76
N LEU A 215 2.89 12.26 -14.41
CA LEU A 215 2.44 13.27 -15.38
C LEU A 215 3.61 13.83 -16.20
N TYR A 216 4.75 14.09 -15.56
CA TYR A 216 5.96 14.53 -16.24
C TYR A 216 6.47 13.52 -17.28
N GLU A 217 6.54 12.23 -16.91
CA GLU A 217 6.97 11.19 -17.86
C GLU A 217 5.97 10.96 -18.98
N LEU A 218 4.66 10.99 -18.71
CA LEU A 218 3.66 10.90 -19.76
C LEU A 218 3.75 12.10 -20.71
N ALA A 219 3.92 13.32 -20.20
CA ALA A 219 4.09 14.51 -21.03
C ALA A 219 5.35 14.43 -21.94
N LYS A 220 6.44 13.82 -21.46
CA LYS A 220 7.65 13.56 -22.26
C LYS A 220 7.45 12.44 -23.29
N ASN A 221 6.66 11.43 -22.96
CA ASN A 221 6.49 10.21 -23.76
C ASN A 221 5.09 10.16 -24.39
N GLN A 222 4.94 10.87 -25.51
CA GLN A 222 3.64 11.06 -26.17
C GLN A 222 2.92 9.77 -26.59
N ASP A 223 3.65 8.70 -26.95
CA ASP A 223 3.06 7.40 -27.25
C ASP A 223 2.46 6.72 -26.01
N ALA A 224 3.19 6.75 -24.88
CA ALA A 224 2.71 6.26 -23.61
C ALA A 224 1.49 7.07 -23.13
N GLN A 225 1.54 8.40 -23.27
CA GLN A 225 0.40 9.26 -22.95
C GLN A 225 -0.86 8.91 -23.77
N ARG A 226 -0.74 8.79 -25.10
CA ARG A 226 -1.87 8.40 -25.95
C ARG A 226 -2.42 7.02 -25.60
N ARG A 227 -1.54 6.08 -25.25
CA ARG A 227 -1.95 4.72 -24.85
C ARG A 227 -2.69 4.72 -23.51
N ALA A 228 -2.18 5.48 -22.53
CA ALA A 228 -2.83 5.70 -21.24
C ALA A 228 -4.22 6.33 -21.39
N GLN A 229 -4.33 7.39 -22.19
CA GLN A 229 -5.61 8.05 -22.50
C GLN A 229 -6.61 7.07 -23.12
N LYS A 230 -6.19 6.33 -24.17
CA LYS A 230 -7.04 5.30 -24.81
C LYS A 230 -7.52 4.22 -23.85
N GLU A 231 -6.72 3.84 -22.86
CA GLU A 231 -7.13 2.87 -21.83
C GLU A 231 -8.21 3.47 -20.91
N VAL A 232 -8.00 4.71 -20.45
CA VAL A 232 -8.97 5.44 -19.62
C VAL A 232 -10.27 5.70 -20.36
N ASP A 233 -10.22 6.13 -21.63
CA ASP A 233 -11.41 6.38 -22.45
C ASP A 233 -12.26 5.12 -22.60
N LYS A 234 -11.64 3.98 -22.93
CA LYS A 234 -12.31 2.68 -23.02
C LYS A 234 -12.88 2.20 -21.69
N TYR A 235 -12.21 2.51 -20.58
CA TYR A 235 -12.74 2.22 -19.26
C TYR A 235 -14.00 3.06 -19.00
N LEU A 236 -13.93 4.38 -19.19
CA LEU A 236 -15.07 5.27 -18.95
C LEU A 236 -16.27 4.93 -19.85
N GLU A 237 -16.05 4.64 -21.13
CA GLU A 237 -17.11 4.21 -22.06
C GLU A 237 -17.86 2.98 -21.54
N ARG A 238 -17.13 1.94 -21.09
CA ARG A 238 -17.73 0.70 -20.56
C ARG A 238 -18.47 0.89 -19.24
N HIS A 239 -18.10 1.91 -18.46
CA HIS A 239 -18.67 2.20 -17.14
C HIS A 239 -19.64 3.38 -17.16
N GLY A 240 -20.13 3.80 -18.34
CA GLY A 240 -21.11 4.88 -18.47
C GLY A 240 -20.59 6.23 -17.97
N ASN A 241 -19.33 6.53 -18.25
CA ASN A 241 -18.58 7.72 -17.80
C ASN A 241 -18.56 7.91 -16.28
N LYS A 242 -18.55 6.80 -15.53
CA LYS A 242 -18.43 6.83 -14.07
C LYS A 242 -17.13 6.19 -13.62
N LEU A 243 -16.42 6.88 -12.75
CA LEU A 243 -15.29 6.32 -12.02
C LEU A 243 -15.80 5.37 -10.93
N THR A 244 -15.36 4.11 -10.93
CA THR A 244 -15.73 3.12 -9.89
C THR A 244 -14.48 2.47 -9.31
N TYR A 245 -14.62 1.80 -8.16
CA TYR A 245 -13.49 1.12 -7.51
C TYR A 245 -12.81 0.07 -8.42
N ASP A 246 -13.53 -0.44 -9.42
CA ASP A 246 -13.01 -1.43 -10.35
C ASP A 246 -11.87 -0.86 -11.23
N CYS A 247 -11.71 0.46 -11.32
CA CYS A 247 -10.60 1.11 -12.03
C CYS A 247 -9.21 0.63 -11.57
N VAL A 248 -9.07 0.28 -10.29
CA VAL A 248 -7.82 -0.22 -9.70
C VAL A 248 -7.34 -1.51 -10.39
N LYS A 249 -8.27 -2.30 -10.95
CA LYS A 249 -7.99 -3.58 -11.62
C LYS A 249 -8.06 -3.48 -13.14
N GLU A 250 -8.83 -2.54 -13.66
CA GLU A 250 -9.16 -2.44 -15.09
C GLU A 250 -8.30 -1.43 -15.87
N LEU A 251 -7.31 -0.81 -15.22
CA LEU A 251 -6.35 0.12 -15.84
C LEU A 251 -4.90 -0.38 -15.71
N PRO A 252 -4.56 -1.55 -16.28
CA PRO A 252 -3.24 -2.15 -16.13
C PRO A 252 -2.10 -1.29 -16.70
N TYR A 253 -2.34 -0.54 -17.79
CA TYR A 253 -1.31 0.33 -18.34
C TYR A 253 -1.08 1.58 -17.48
N ILE A 254 -2.13 2.19 -16.92
CA ILE A 254 -1.97 3.27 -15.93
C ILE A 254 -1.16 2.79 -14.72
N ASN A 255 -1.47 1.60 -14.18
CA ASN A 255 -0.71 1.01 -13.08
C ASN A 255 0.77 0.81 -13.46
N ALA A 256 1.03 0.37 -14.68
CA ALA A 256 2.37 0.16 -15.20
C ALA A 256 3.14 1.49 -15.38
N CYS A 257 2.46 2.56 -15.82
CA CYS A 257 3.03 3.90 -15.90
C CYS A 257 3.46 4.43 -14.52
N VAL A 258 2.62 4.24 -13.49
CA VAL A 258 2.98 4.61 -12.11
C VAL A 258 4.14 3.77 -11.61
N ALA A 259 4.14 2.46 -11.84
CA ALA A 259 5.21 1.56 -11.44
C ALA A 259 6.56 1.96 -12.06
N GLU A 260 6.61 2.18 -13.38
CA GLU A 260 7.83 2.61 -14.09
C GLU A 260 8.28 4.00 -13.63
N THR A 261 7.35 4.91 -13.35
CA THR A 261 7.70 6.21 -12.77
C THR A 261 8.37 6.03 -11.41
N THR A 262 7.82 5.19 -10.54
CA THR A 262 8.41 4.94 -9.22
C THR A 262 9.70 4.12 -9.27
N ARG A 263 10.00 3.46 -10.40
CA ARG A 263 11.31 2.86 -10.68
C ARG A 263 12.35 3.94 -11.01
N LEU A 264 12.04 4.84 -11.94
CA LEU A 264 12.93 5.94 -12.31
C LEU A 264 13.10 6.97 -11.19
N TYR A 265 12.02 7.21 -10.44
CA TYR A 265 11.96 8.25 -9.42
C TYR A 265 11.40 7.70 -8.10
N PRO A 266 12.10 6.78 -7.44
CA PRO A 266 11.70 6.31 -6.14
C PRO A 266 11.74 7.47 -5.15
N VAL A 267 10.61 7.72 -4.46
CA VAL A 267 10.49 8.80 -3.47
C VAL A 267 11.59 8.73 -2.40
N PHE A 268 12.03 7.51 -2.07
CA PHE A 268 13.19 7.26 -1.22
C PHE A 268 14.30 6.57 -2.02
N GLY A 269 15.41 7.28 -2.26
CA GLY A 269 16.55 6.74 -3.01
C GLY A 269 17.31 5.61 -2.30
N PHE A 270 17.17 5.49 -0.98
CA PHE A 270 17.64 4.35 -0.21
C PHE A 270 16.74 4.11 1.00
N LEU A 271 16.72 2.87 1.48
CA LEU A 271 16.07 2.51 2.75
C LEU A 271 17.13 2.16 3.78
N THR A 272 16.88 2.48 5.05
CA THR A 272 17.83 2.19 6.14
C THR A 272 17.29 1.13 7.09
N ARG A 273 18.20 0.32 7.64
CA ARG A 273 17.98 -0.55 8.79
C ARG A 273 19.11 -0.35 9.79
N GLU A 274 18.85 -0.66 11.04
CA GLU A 274 19.86 -0.63 12.10
C GLU A 274 19.93 -2.00 12.75
N VAL A 275 21.15 -2.49 12.97
CA VAL A 275 21.41 -3.79 13.60
C VAL A 275 21.09 -3.68 15.09
N VAL A 276 20.08 -4.42 15.55
CA VAL A 276 19.60 -4.35 16.94
C VAL A 276 20.30 -5.33 17.89
N GLU A 277 20.87 -6.40 17.33
CA GLU A 277 21.66 -7.43 17.99
C GLU A 277 22.77 -7.83 17.03
N ASP A 278 23.94 -8.21 17.55
CA ASP A 278 25.06 -8.64 16.70
C ASP A 278 24.61 -9.73 15.73
N TYR A 279 24.96 -9.55 14.45
CA TYR A 279 24.45 -10.38 13.36
C TYR A 279 25.58 -10.83 12.45
N THR A 280 25.58 -12.13 12.11
CA THR A 280 26.52 -12.70 11.15
C THR A 280 25.77 -13.08 9.88
N PHE A 281 26.17 -12.50 8.75
CA PHE A 281 25.65 -12.90 7.45
C PHE A 281 26.08 -14.32 7.08
N PRO A 282 25.35 -15.00 6.17
CA PRO A 282 25.78 -16.29 5.62
C PRO A 282 27.19 -16.26 4.98
N SER A 283 27.66 -15.10 4.54
CA SER A 283 29.02 -14.89 4.02
C SER A 283 30.11 -14.87 5.09
N GLY A 284 29.75 -14.89 6.38
CA GLY A 284 30.66 -14.74 7.51
C GLY A 284 30.90 -13.28 7.97
N LEU A 285 30.39 -12.28 7.23
CA LEU A 285 30.48 -10.88 7.65
C LEU A 285 29.71 -10.66 8.96
N GLN A 286 30.39 -10.12 9.98
CA GLN A 286 29.80 -9.78 11.27
C GLN A 286 29.49 -8.28 11.35
N LEU A 287 28.27 -7.95 11.77
CA LEU A 287 27.86 -6.59 12.09
C LEU A 287 27.52 -6.49 13.57
N GLY A 288 28.13 -5.52 14.26
CA GLY A 288 27.79 -5.19 15.64
C GLY A 288 26.50 -4.39 15.76
N ARG A 289 25.89 -4.43 16.94
CA ARG A 289 24.74 -3.59 17.30
C ARG A 289 24.99 -2.10 16.99
N GLY A 290 24.00 -1.44 16.41
CA GLY A 290 24.03 -0.02 16.02
C GLY A 290 24.59 0.22 14.62
N ALA A 291 25.14 -0.80 13.94
CA ALA A 291 25.55 -0.68 12.56
C ALA A 291 24.34 -0.35 11.66
N ARG A 292 24.51 0.63 10.78
CA ARG A 292 23.49 1.04 9.79
C ARG A 292 23.67 0.26 8.49
N VAL A 293 22.58 -0.28 7.97
CA VAL A 293 22.51 -0.97 6.68
C VAL A 293 21.70 -0.10 5.72
N HIS A 294 22.31 0.28 4.60
CA HIS A 294 21.66 1.03 3.53
C HIS A 294 21.30 0.09 2.38
N LEU A 295 20.04 0.14 1.96
CA LEU A 295 19.49 -0.60 0.83
C LEU A 295 19.33 0.40 -0.33
N PRO A 296 20.17 0.33 -1.38
CA PRO A 296 20.26 1.38 -2.38
C PRO A 296 19.17 1.24 -3.45
N VAL A 297 17.95 1.67 -3.12
CA VAL A 297 16.75 1.58 -3.98
C VAL A 297 17.03 2.17 -5.37
N TYR A 298 17.50 3.42 -5.43
CA TYR A 298 17.73 4.13 -6.69
C TYR A 298 18.71 3.39 -7.59
N TYR A 299 19.84 2.95 -7.03
CA TYR A 299 20.85 2.20 -7.78
C TYR A 299 20.28 0.88 -8.32
N LEU A 300 19.57 0.11 -7.49
CA LEU A 300 18.99 -1.17 -7.91
C LEU A 300 17.92 -0.99 -8.99
N HIS A 301 17.17 0.11 -8.94
CA HIS A 301 16.15 0.44 -9.94
C HIS A 301 16.73 0.90 -11.28
N HIS A 302 17.96 1.45 -11.28
CA HIS A 302 18.68 1.90 -12.49
C HIS A 302 19.79 0.95 -12.92
N ASN A 303 19.90 -0.23 -12.29
CA ASN A 303 20.91 -1.21 -12.68
C ASN A 303 20.48 -1.94 -13.96
N ALA A 304 21.29 -1.83 -15.02
CA ALA A 304 21.05 -2.45 -16.31
C ALA A 304 20.97 -3.99 -16.25
N ASP A 305 21.61 -4.63 -15.28
CA ASP A 305 21.53 -6.08 -15.03
C ASP A 305 20.14 -6.52 -14.53
N HIS A 306 19.32 -5.57 -14.09
CA HIS A 306 17.98 -5.81 -13.57
C HIS A 306 16.90 -5.15 -14.45
N PHE A 307 17.24 -4.02 -15.07
CA PHE A 307 16.37 -3.25 -15.94
C PHE A 307 17.13 -2.85 -17.20
N PRO A 308 17.09 -3.66 -18.29
CA PRO A 308 17.76 -3.33 -19.54
C PRO A 308 17.28 -1.99 -20.10
N GLU A 309 18.17 -1.11 -20.53
CA GLU A 309 17.85 0.31 -20.84
C GLU A 309 17.22 1.03 -19.63
N PRO A 310 17.95 1.14 -18.50
CA PRO A 310 17.38 1.54 -17.22
C PRO A 310 16.92 3.00 -17.17
N GLU A 311 17.44 3.87 -18.01
CA GLU A 311 17.06 5.29 -18.05
C GLU A 311 15.84 5.56 -18.94
N SER A 312 15.40 4.58 -19.73
CA SER A 312 14.26 4.73 -20.63
C SER A 312 12.95 4.45 -19.89
N TYR A 313 11.95 5.32 -20.09
CA TYR A 313 10.60 5.14 -19.57
C TYR A 313 9.85 4.06 -20.37
N LYS A 314 9.78 2.85 -19.81
CA LYS A 314 9.12 1.69 -20.42
C LYS A 314 8.07 1.07 -19.48
N PRO A 315 6.84 1.61 -19.43
CA PRO A 315 5.75 1.03 -18.65
C PRO A 315 5.53 -0.47 -18.92
N GLU A 316 5.86 -0.95 -20.12
CA GLU A 316 5.69 -2.33 -20.54
C GLU A 316 6.33 -3.36 -19.60
N ARG A 317 7.38 -2.99 -18.85
CA ARG A 317 8.03 -3.87 -17.84
C ARG A 317 7.08 -4.33 -16.73
N PHE A 318 6.05 -3.53 -16.46
CA PHE A 318 5.11 -3.74 -15.35
C PHE A 318 3.72 -4.13 -15.85
N LEU A 319 3.58 -4.50 -17.13
CA LEU A 319 2.33 -5.03 -17.64
C LEU A 319 2.11 -6.48 -17.17
N PRO A 320 0.83 -6.91 -17.03
CA PRO A 320 0.50 -8.29 -16.69
C PRO A 320 1.12 -9.30 -17.66
N GLY A 321 1.97 -10.19 -17.14
CA GLY A 321 2.74 -11.19 -17.87
C GLY A 321 4.23 -10.87 -18.01
N ALA A 322 4.67 -9.63 -17.76
CA ALA A 322 6.08 -9.24 -17.81
C ALA A 322 6.79 -9.33 -16.46
N GLU A 323 6.05 -9.56 -15.36
CA GLU A 323 6.58 -9.48 -14.00
C GLU A 323 7.67 -10.53 -13.70
N HIS A 324 7.67 -11.64 -14.43
CA HIS A 324 8.69 -12.69 -14.30
C HIS A 324 10.09 -12.23 -14.71
N GLU A 325 10.19 -11.15 -15.49
CA GLU A 325 11.46 -10.54 -15.88
C GLU A 325 12.09 -9.72 -14.74
N ILE A 326 11.29 -9.30 -13.75
CA ILE A 326 11.76 -8.51 -12.63
C ILE A 326 12.32 -9.43 -11.55
N LYS A 327 13.64 -9.35 -11.35
CA LYS A 327 14.31 -10.11 -10.29
C LYS A 327 13.75 -9.72 -8.90
N PRO A 328 13.43 -10.70 -8.02
CA PRO A 328 13.00 -10.38 -6.67
C PRO A 328 14.00 -9.50 -5.93
N PHE A 329 13.50 -8.57 -5.11
CA PHE A 329 14.30 -7.61 -4.35
C PHE A 329 15.15 -6.64 -5.19
N THR A 330 14.83 -6.41 -6.46
CA THR A 330 15.43 -5.33 -7.26
C THR A 330 14.46 -4.18 -7.55
N PHE A 331 13.15 -4.42 -7.46
CA PHE A 331 12.10 -3.39 -7.47
C PHE A 331 11.35 -3.37 -6.14
N PHE A 332 11.42 -2.27 -5.40
CA PHE A 332 10.79 -2.14 -4.08
C PHE A 332 10.59 -0.66 -3.69
N PRO A 333 9.88 0.15 -4.51
CA PRO A 333 9.66 1.58 -4.26
C PRO A 333 8.89 1.86 -2.96
N PHE A 334 8.15 0.87 -2.46
CA PHE A 334 7.40 0.93 -1.21
C PHE A 334 8.07 0.16 -0.05
N GLY A 335 9.33 -0.26 -0.24
CA GLY A 335 10.04 -1.17 0.66
C GLY A 335 9.50 -2.59 0.65
N GLU A 336 10.16 -3.48 1.39
CA GLU A 336 9.85 -4.92 1.40
C GLU A 336 9.89 -5.49 2.83
N GLY A 337 9.29 -6.67 3.01
CA GLY A 337 9.23 -7.37 4.30
C GLY A 337 8.33 -6.67 5.32
N PRO A 338 8.43 -6.97 6.63
CA PRO A 338 7.45 -6.51 7.63
C PRO A 338 7.29 -4.99 7.76
N ARG A 339 8.28 -4.20 7.32
CA ARG A 339 8.33 -2.72 7.40
C ARG A 339 7.95 -1.99 6.12
N TYR A 340 7.52 -2.68 5.08
CA TYR A 340 7.01 -2.06 3.87
C TYR A 340 5.83 -1.10 4.10
N CYS A 341 5.54 -0.25 3.11
CA CYS A 341 4.45 0.72 3.15
C CYS A 341 3.12 0.06 3.56
N ILE A 342 2.42 0.66 4.53
CA ILE A 342 1.17 0.09 5.05
C ILE A 342 0.02 0.13 4.05
N VAL A 343 0.01 1.10 3.14
CA VAL A 343 -1.08 1.31 2.19
C VAL A 343 -0.99 0.32 1.01
N THR A 344 0.21 -0.14 0.66
CA THR A 344 0.46 -1.12 -0.42
C THR A 344 0.33 -2.59 0.03
N LEU A 345 0.16 -2.80 1.35
CA LEU A 345 0.12 -4.08 2.05
C LEU A 345 -0.78 -5.13 1.39
N LEU A 346 -1.97 -4.74 0.93
CA LEU A 346 -2.96 -5.73 0.51
C LEU A 346 -2.99 -6.01 -0.97
N TYR A 347 -2.58 -5.05 -1.82
CA TYR A 347 -2.39 -5.34 -3.24
C TYR A 347 -1.36 -6.47 -3.37
N TYR A 348 -0.20 -6.32 -2.72
CA TYR A 348 0.86 -7.32 -2.78
C TYR A 348 0.50 -8.62 -2.05
N VAL A 349 -0.07 -8.56 -0.83
CA VAL A 349 -0.46 -9.78 -0.10
C VAL A 349 -1.50 -10.60 -0.86
N THR A 350 -2.37 -9.96 -1.65
CA THR A 350 -3.40 -10.67 -2.41
C THR A 350 -3.03 -11.06 -3.82
N THR A 351 -1.88 -10.60 -4.33
CA THR A 351 -1.36 -10.99 -5.66
C THR A 351 -0.05 -11.77 -5.60
N LYS A 352 0.63 -11.85 -4.44
CA LYS A 352 1.95 -12.50 -4.28
C LYS A 352 2.00 -13.96 -4.74
N THR A 353 0.87 -14.66 -4.68
CA THR A 353 0.74 -16.08 -5.05
C THR A 353 0.35 -16.27 -6.51
N PHE A 354 -0.05 -15.21 -7.22
CA PHE A 354 -0.68 -15.34 -8.54
C PHE A 354 0.29 -15.77 -9.66
N ASN A 355 1.59 -15.76 -9.39
CA ASN A 355 2.64 -16.34 -10.26
C ASN A 355 2.99 -17.80 -9.91
N TYR A 356 2.28 -18.44 -8.98
CA TYR A 356 2.58 -19.81 -8.53
C TYR A 356 2.50 -20.83 -9.68
N TRP A 357 1.38 -20.84 -10.42
CA TRP A 357 1.18 -21.80 -11.52
C TRP A 357 2.05 -21.51 -12.74
N GLU A 358 2.33 -20.24 -13.00
CA GLU A 358 3.26 -19.78 -14.02
C GLU A 358 4.69 -20.32 -13.75
N LYS A 359 5.19 -20.19 -12.51
CA LYS A 359 6.49 -20.75 -12.10
C LYS A 359 6.56 -22.27 -12.23
N LYS A 360 5.42 -22.96 -12.07
CA LYS A 360 5.30 -24.42 -12.21
C LYS A 360 5.05 -24.87 -13.64
N LYS A 361 4.93 -23.93 -14.60
CA LYS A 361 4.60 -24.21 -16.00
C LYS A 361 3.30 -25.02 -16.18
N VAL A 362 2.31 -24.73 -15.32
CA VAL A 362 0.98 -25.36 -15.38
C VAL A 362 0.00 -24.36 -16.01
N PRO A 363 -0.78 -24.75 -17.05
CA PRO A 363 -1.84 -23.90 -17.60
C PRO A 363 -2.80 -23.47 -16.51
N TYR A 364 -3.19 -22.18 -16.45
CA TYR A 364 -3.99 -21.68 -15.33
C TYR A 364 -4.93 -20.55 -15.70
N ALA A 365 -5.99 -20.41 -14.93
CA ALA A 365 -6.93 -19.30 -15.03
C ALA A 365 -6.38 -18.07 -14.30
N LYS A 366 -6.22 -16.93 -15.00
CA LYS A 366 -5.79 -15.67 -14.37
C LYS A 366 -6.77 -15.25 -13.25
N PRO A 367 -6.29 -15.08 -12.02
CA PRO A 367 -7.15 -14.78 -10.86
C PRO A 367 -7.51 -13.30 -10.74
N VAL A 368 -8.60 -13.03 -10.02
CA VAL A 368 -8.97 -11.68 -9.59
C VAL A 368 -8.42 -11.44 -8.17
N PRO A 369 -7.80 -10.28 -7.86
CA PRO A 369 -7.30 -10.00 -6.52
C PRO A 369 -8.38 -10.21 -5.44
N PHE A 370 -7.97 -10.77 -4.29
CA PHE A 370 -8.77 -11.22 -3.14
C PHE A 370 -9.62 -12.46 -3.32
N PHE A 371 -10.13 -12.70 -4.52
CA PHE A 371 -11.20 -13.67 -4.74
C PHE A 371 -10.81 -14.84 -5.65
N GLY A 372 -9.62 -14.77 -6.26
CA GLY A 372 -9.13 -15.79 -7.14
C GLY A 372 -10.03 -15.97 -8.37
N ASN A 373 -10.22 -17.21 -8.80
CA ASN A 373 -11.07 -17.54 -9.94
C ASN A 373 -12.55 -17.77 -9.54
N TYR A 374 -12.84 -17.87 -8.24
CA TYR A 374 -14.17 -18.19 -7.71
C TYR A 374 -14.92 -16.96 -7.20
N ALA A 375 -14.59 -15.76 -7.68
CA ALA A 375 -15.16 -14.50 -7.20
C ALA A 375 -16.68 -14.45 -7.23
N GLY A 376 -17.32 -14.98 -8.28
CA GLY A 376 -18.79 -15.03 -8.34
C GLY A 376 -19.41 -15.92 -7.26
N HIS A 377 -18.72 -16.96 -6.80
CA HIS A 377 -19.17 -17.82 -5.70
C HIS A 377 -18.94 -17.15 -4.35
N ILE A 378 -17.74 -16.60 -4.12
CA ILE A 378 -17.40 -15.92 -2.86
C ILE A 378 -18.31 -14.69 -2.64
N GLN A 379 -18.72 -14.02 -3.71
CA GLN A 379 -19.66 -12.90 -3.66
C GLN A 379 -21.13 -13.33 -3.62
N MET A 380 -21.42 -14.64 -3.53
CA MET A 380 -22.76 -15.22 -3.53
C MET A 380 -23.61 -14.87 -4.76
N ARG A 381 -22.99 -14.55 -5.89
CA ARG A 381 -23.66 -14.16 -7.14
C ARG A 381 -23.88 -15.34 -8.09
N LYS A 382 -23.07 -16.39 -7.98
CA LYS A 382 -23.10 -17.59 -8.83
C LYS A 382 -22.82 -18.84 -8.01
N SER A 383 -23.39 -19.97 -8.43
CA SER A 383 -23.06 -21.28 -7.86
C SER A 383 -21.59 -21.64 -8.15
N SER A 384 -20.92 -22.24 -7.17
CA SER A 384 -19.56 -22.79 -7.31
C SER A 384 -19.48 -23.78 -8.47
N GLY A 385 -20.42 -24.72 -8.57
CA GLY A 385 -20.45 -25.72 -9.64
C GLY A 385 -20.51 -25.11 -11.04
N LYS A 386 -21.32 -24.06 -11.24
CA LYS A 386 -21.39 -23.35 -12.54
C LYS A 386 -20.10 -22.61 -12.89
N ILE A 387 -19.35 -22.13 -11.88
CA ILE A 387 -18.05 -21.49 -12.09
C ILE A 387 -17.00 -22.55 -12.43
N SER A 388 -16.95 -23.64 -11.65
CA SER A 388 -16.05 -24.77 -11.90
C SER A 388 -16.27 -25.37 -13.29
N GLN A 389 -17.53 -25.60 -13.70
CA GLN A 389 -17.85 -26.11 -15.02
C GLN A 389 -17.27 -25.23 -16.14
N LYS A 390 -17.46 -23.91 -16.06
CA LYS A 390 -16.91 -22.97 -17.06
C LYS A 390 -15.39 -22.97 -17.11
N LEU A 391 -14.74 -23.15 -15.95
CA LEU A 391 -13.29 -23.26 -15.88
C LEU A 391 -12.83 -24.59 -16.51
N CYS A 392 -13.47 -25.71 -16.20
CA CYS A 392 -13.16 -27.02 -16.79
C CYS A 392 -13.39 -27.01 -18.31
N GLU A 393 -14.47 -26.42 -18.81
CA GLU A 393 -14.74 -26.28 -20.24
C GLU A 393 -13.64 -25.46 -20.95
N LYS A 394 -13.11 -24.44 -20.29
CA LYS A 394 -12.03 -23.59 -20.82
C LYS A 394 -10.69 -24.33 -20.93
N PHE A 395 -10.42 -25.29 -20.04
CA PHE A 395 -9.17 -26.06 -20.00
C PHE A 395 -9.40 -27.55 -20.31
N ARG A 396 -10.44 -27.86 -21.10
CA ARG A 396 -10.92 -29.23 -21.35
C ARG A 396 -9.90 -30.18 -21.96
N ASP A 397 -8.90 -29.64 -22.64
CA ASP A 397 -7.87 -30.42 -23.34
C ASP A 397 -6.60 -30.62 -22.48
N GLU A 398 -6.58 -30.06 -21.25
CA GLU A 398 -5.49 -30.21 -20.29
C GLU A 398 -5.84 -31.27 -19.24
N PRO A 399 -4.88 -32.12 -18.79
CA PRO A 399 -5.14 -33.13 -17.76
C PRO A 399 -5.42 -32.49 -16.38
N PHE A 400 -4.91 -31.29 -16.16
CA PHE A 400 -5.14 -30.47 -14.98
C PHE A 400 -4.82 -29.00 -15.29
N PHE A 401 -5.37 -28.07 -14.51
CA PHE A 401 -5.05 -26.65 -14.63
C PHE A 401 -5.07 -25.95 -13.27
N GLY A 402 -4.28 -24.88 -13.17
CA GLY A 402 -4.19 -24.05 -11.99
C GLY A 402 -5.36 -23.08 -11.85
N THR A 403 -5.82 -22.91 -10.62
CA THR A 403 -6.76 -21.87 -10.20
C THR A 403 -6.31 -21.26 -8.88
N PHE A 404 -7.05 -20.28 -8.39
CA PHE A 404 -6.87 -19.66 -7.10
C PHE A 404 -8.20 -19.60 -6.38
N TYR A 405 -8.25 -20.11 -5.16
CA TYR A 405 -9.37 -19.94 -4.25
C TYR A 405 -9.02 -18.82 -3.27
N GLY A 406 -9.61 -17.63 -3.48
CA GLY A 406 -9.12 -16.43 -2.83
C GLY A 406 -7.70 -16.09 -3.28
N THR A 407 -6.74 -16.13 -2.36
CA THR A 407 -5.31 -15.93 -2.65
C THR A 407 -4.53 -17.23 -2.78
N ASP A 408 -5.12 -18.38 -2.44
CA ASP A 408 -4.38 -19.63 -2.36
C ASP A 408 -4.41 -20.38 -3.69
N PRO A 409 -3.27 -20.90 -4.19
CA PRO A 409 -3.25 -21.74 -5.38
C PRO A 409 -4.08 -23.01 -5.14
N ALA A 410 -4.92 -23.37 -6.11
CA ALA A 410 -5.73 -24.59 -6.11
C ALA A 410 -5.62 -25.29 -7.46
N LEU A 411 -5.35 -26.60 -7.47
CA LEU A 411 -5.26 -27.38 -8.70
C LEU A 411 -6.64 -27.98 -9.02
N VAL A 412 -7.08 -27.86 -10.27
CA VAL A 412 -8.24 -28.59 -10.77
C VAL A 412 -7.73 -29.73 -11.66
N ILE A 413 -8.16 -30.95 -11.37
CA ILE A 413 -7.72 -32.16 -12.06
C ILE A 413 -8.88 -32.68 -12.91
N LEU A 414 -8.62 -32.95 -14.19
CA LEU A 414 -9.60 -33.46 -15.15
C LEU A 414 -9.29 -34.89 -15.57
N ASP A 415 -8.03 -35.32 -15.53
CA ASP A 415 -7.58 -36.66 -15.89
C ASP A 415 -8.04 -37.71 -14.83
N PRO A 416 -8.87 -38.70 -15.21
CA PRO A 416 -9.35 -39.75 -14.31
C PRO A 416 -8.24 -40.56 -13.63
N GLU A 417 -7.11 -40.79 -14.30
CA GLU A 417 -6.01 -41.57 -13.72
C GLU A 417 -5.31 -40.77 -12.61
N VAL A 418 -5.16 -39.45 -12.80
CA VAL A 418 -4.62 -38.56 -11.75
C VAL A 418 -5.60 -38.42 -10.60
N ILE A 419 -6.89 -38.31 -10.87
CA ILE A 419 -7.95 -38.30 -9.85
C ILE A 419 -7.90 -39.57 -9.00
N LYS A 420 -7.72 -40.73 -9.64
CA LYS A 420 -7.61 -42.02 -8.96
C LYS A 420 -6.40 -42.06 -8.02
N LEU A 421 -5.25 -41.50 -8.42
CA LEU A 421 -4.07 -41.40 -7.54
C LEU A 421 -4.38 -40.62 -6.27
N VAL A 422 -5.00 -39.44 -6.41
CA VAL A 422 -5.37 -38.56 -5.29
C VAL A 422 -6.33 -39.25 -4.31
N PHE A 423 -7.31 -40.00 -4.81
CA PHE A 423 -8.29 -40.69 -3.97
C PHE A 423 -7.83 -42.03 -3.39
N THR A 424 -6.79 -42.65 -3.94
CA THR A 424 -6.38 -44.01 -3.55
C THR A 424 -4.91 -44.11 -3.21
N LYS A 425 -4.05 -44.39 -4.19
CA LYS A 425 -2.64 -44.76 -4.01
C LYS A 425 -1.84 -43.71 -3.24
N ASP A 426 -2.09 -42.44 -3.51
CA ASP A 426 -1.35 -41.31 -2.93
C ASP A 426 -2.19 -40.53 -1.90
N PHE A 427 -3.33 -41.08 -1.46
CA PHE A 427 -4.26 -40.41 -0.54
C PHE A 427 -3.59 -39.90 0.74
N TYR A 428 -2.53 -40.57 1.20
CA TYR A 428 -1.71 -40.11 2.33
C TYR A 428 -1.26 -38.64 2.20
N TYR A 429 -0.93 -38.18 0.99
CA TYR A 429 -0.52 -36.80 0.72
C TYR A 429 -1.70 -35.83 0.55
N PHE A 430 -2.93 -36.35 0.40
CA PHE A 430 -4.14 -35.60 0.09
C PHE A 430 -5.27 -35.85 1.12
N SER A 431 -4.93 -36.34 2.31
CA SER A 431 -5.92 -36.79 3.30
C SER A 431 -6.60 -35.66 4.07
N SER A 432 -6.13 -34.43 3.90
CA SER A 432 -6.59 -33.27 4.63
C SER A 432 -7.66 -32.47 3.87
N ARG A 433 -8.44 -31.68 4.61
CA ARG A 433 -9.45 -30.74 4.10
C ARG A 433 -9.03 -29.30 4.41
N GLU A 434 -9.73 -28.35 3.81
CA GLU A 434 -9.47 -26.93 3.98
C GLU A 434 -9.41 -26.55 5.47
N GLY A 435 -8.44 -25.71 5.85
CA GLY A 435 -8.33 -25.20 7.22
C GLY A 435 -7.74 -26.16 8.26
N MET A 436 -7.06 -27.24 7.84
CA MET A 436 -6.46 -28.26 8.73
C MET A 436 -5.81 -27.71 10.00
N ASP A 437 -4.95 -26.70 9.87
CA ASP A 437 -4.20 -26.14 10.99
C ASP A 437 -5.07 -25.37 12.00
N TYR A 438 -6.34 -25.11 11.65
CA TYR A 438 -7.29 -24.31 12.42
C TYR A 438 -8.53 -25.10 12.85
N ASN A 439 -8.73 -26.29 12.27
CA ASN A 439 -9.89 -27.13 12.54
C ASN A 439 -10.07 -27.44 14.03
N HIS A 440 -8.98 -27.55 14.81
CA HIS A 440 -9.00 -27.68 16.28
C HIS A 440 -9.79 -26.60 17.04
N ARG A 441 -10.25 -25.54 16.37
CA ARG A 441 -11.07 -24.45 16.91
C ARG A 441 -12.56 -24.58 16.60
N GLU A 442 -12.94 -25.52 15.75
CA GLU A 442 -14.30 -25.78 15.31
C GLU A 442 -14.85 -27.02 16.01
N ILE A 443 -16.16 -27.04 16.27
CA ILE A 443 -16.84 -28.15 16.95
C ILE A 443 -16.95 -29.39 16.02
N THR A 444 -16.73 -29.18 14.72
CA THR A 444 -16.93 -30.17 13.65
C THR A 444 -15.70 -31.03 13.34
N THR A 445 -14.67 -30.97 14.18
CA THR A 445 -13.49 -31.85 14.15
C THR A 445 -13.18 -32.38 15.54
#